data_AF-A0A3C0HN01-F1
#
_entry.id   AF-A0A3C0HN01-F1
#
_cell.length_a   1.000
_cell.length_b   1.000
_cell.length_c   1.000
_cell.angle_alpha   90.00
_cell.angle_beta   90.00
_cell.angle_gamma   90.00
#
_symmetry.space_group_name_H-M   'P 1'
#
loop_
_entity.id
_entity.type
_entity.pdbx_description
1 polymer ?
#
loop_
_entity_poly.entity_id
_entity_poly.type
_entity_poly.pdbx_seq_one_letter_code
_entity_poly.pdbx_strand_id
1 'polypeptide(L)'
;MRQNRLDDTPVYETWMRVPGGDVIQRSAVVTDGNGRTLVWQFENASPDAVVVAVVGLTQGRVHAELSCTELDGVPWIRPCVDAGAVVAGPEIWSLVEADPTAASADGENEAAVLVPLPHRQTITVLASITGDLPARPTAPEDVAAGWKAITADAMTVDVPDVDLSAAWRRVLGDLVLAVGDDDPIAAGEAAWWLDLAGMHDEADRGREAVLAAADRDRLGSDAAVVALRALASKELRQGASSALSEVAGPLAKLARDRLDRQTVSLVARALDGSHPGAAADARALLDTLTLADRAMSSAVARGAERVLGHLFRDIDLVERIDMLPEVPTTWFGQPIDVRGMATGLGALSFSVRWHRERPAVLWQRDGGPDGAVLRCPGLDPNWSSSERSGEALLAAPAGSETMLVADVDEVPAAPPASEAQPEGVRLDPNDPPPSLS
;
A
#
# COMPACT_ATOMS: atom_id res chain seq x y z
N MET A 1 -3.71 19.14 12.67
CA MET A 1 -3.46 17.69 12.76
C MET A 1 -2.84 17.25 11.45
N ARG A 2 -1.69 16.56 11.49
CA ARG A 2 -1.11 15.91 10.31
C ARG A 2 -1.08 14.40 10.57
N GLN A 3 -1.43 13.59 9.57
CA GLN A 3 -1.44 12.14 9.68
C GLN A 3 -0.69 11.54 8.50
N ASN A 4 0.22 10.61 8.79
CA ASN A 4 1.01 9.88 7.82
C ASN A 4 1.00 8.38 8.16
N ARG A 5 1.33 7.53 7.19
CA ARG A 5 1.66 6.13 7.46
C ARG A 5 3.11 6.01 7.94
N LEU A 6 3.34 5.13 8.90
CA LEU A 6 4.67 4.78 9.37
C LEU A 6 5.30 3.80 8.37
N ASP A 7 6.37 4.23 7.70
CA ASP A 7 7.09 3.43 6.69
C ASP A 7 6.20 2.83 5.60
N ASP A 8 5.18 3.57 5.17
CA ASP A 8 4.17 3.16 4.18
C ASP A 8 3.30 1.95 4.60
N THR A 9 3.47 1.44 5.81
CA THR A 9 2.67 0.35 6.37
C THR A 9 1.29 0.83 6.85
N PRO A 10 0.32 -0.07 7.08
CA PRO A 10 -0.98 0.26 7.69
C PRO A 10 -0.92 0.67 9.18
N VAL A 11 0.19 1.25 9.62
CA VAL A 11 0.36 1.88 10.94
C VAL A 11 0.36 3.38 10.73
N TYR A 12 -0.41 4.13 11.52
CA TYR A 12 -0.59 5.56 11.31
C TYR A 12 0.07 6.36 12.43
N GLU A 13 0.79 7.40 12.04
CA GLU A 13 1.33 8.42 12.95
C GLU A 13 0.55 9.72 12.76
N THR A 14 0.04 10.26 13.86
CA THR A 14 -0.79 11.46 13.91
C THR A 14 -0.15 12.47 14.85
N TRP A 15 0.15 13.65 14.34
CA TRP A 15 0.69 14.75 15.14
C TRP A 15 -0.41 15.73 15.49
N MET A 16 -0.62 15.90 16.79
CA MET A 16 -1.63 16.77 17.38
C MET A 16 -0.92 17.95 18.03
N ARG A 17 -1.28 19.16 17.60
CA ARG A 17 -0.72 20.39 18.15
C ARG A 17 -1.29 20.62 19.55
N VAL A 18 -0.41 20.80 20.53
CA VAL A 18 -0.74 21.19 21.91
C VAL A 18 -0.01 22.49 22.26
N PRO A 19 -0.34 23.17 23.37
CA PRO A 19 0.49 24.28 23.84
C PRO A 19 1.97 23.86 23.96
N GLY A 20 2.87 24.67 23.40
CA GLY A 20 4.32 24.46 23.49
C GLY A 20 4.94 23.39 22.58
N GLY A 21 4.16 22.54 21.90
CA GLY A 21 4.72 21.49 21.03
C GLY A 21 3.67 20.57 20.43
N ASP A 22 3.99 19.28 20.28
CA ASP A 22 3.08 18.30 19.69
C ASP A 22 2.96 17.05 20.58
N VAL A 23 1.80 16.39 20.52
CA VAL A 23 1.62 15.00 20.94
C VAL A 23 1.58 14.14 19.69
N ILE A 24 2.43 13.11 19.65
CA ILE A 24 2.53 12.19 18.53
C ILE A 24 1.80 10.91 18.93
N GLN A 25 0.72 10.58 18.22
CA GLN A 25 -0.03 9.34 18.38
C GLN A 25 0.36 8.36 17.29
N ARG A 26 0.75 7.14 17.65
CA ARG A 26 0.93 6.02 16.73
C ARG A 26 -0.19 5.01 16.96
N SER A 27 -0.88 4.62 15.88
CA SER A 27 -2.00 3.67 15.93
C SER A 27 -1.75 2.47 15.04
N ALA A 28 -1.88 1.28 15.61
CA ALA A 28 -1.75 0.01 14.92
C ALA A 28 -2.84 -0.96 15.36
N VAL A 29 -3.22 -1.92 14.51
CA VAL A 29 -4.12 -3.02 14.90
C VAL A 29 -3.31 -4.32 14.94
N VAL A 30 -3.46 -5.06 16.04
CA VAL A 30 -2.84 -6.38 16.23
C VAL A 30 -3.93 -7.45 16.23
N THR A 31 -3.64 -8.56 15.58
CA THR A 31 -4.50 -9.77 15.57
C THR A 31 -3.67 -10.93 16.10
N ASP A 32 -4.09 -11.56 17.19
CA ASP A 32 -3.35 -12.66 17.86
C ASP A 32 -4.12 -13.98 17.92
N GLY A 33 -5.15 -14.13 17.07
CA GLY A 33 -6.04 -15.29 17.03
C GLY A 33 -7.11 -15.29 18.12
N ASN A 34 -6.93 -14.53 19.20
CA ASN A 34 -7.94 -14.36 20.27
C ASN A 34 -8.80 -13.12 20.06
N GLY A 35 -8.33 -12.18 19.24
CA GLY A 35 -9.07 -10.96 18.97
C GLY A 35 -8.35 -10.02 18.01
N ARG A 36 -8.95 -8.84 17.84
CA ARG A 36 -8.37 -7.68 17.19
C ARG A 36 -8.28 -6.56 18.22
N THR A 37 -7.08 -6.06 18.47
CA THR A 37 -6.84 -4.98 19.42
C THR A 37 -6.21 -3.79 18.71
N LEU A 38 -6.78 -2.61 18.95
CA LEU A 38 -6.18 -1.34 18.60
C LEU A 38 -5.12 -0.98 19.65
N VAL A 39 -3.90 -0.72 19.20
CA VAL A 39 -2.80 -0.22 20.01
C VAL A 39 -2.60 1.25 19.68
N TRP A 40 -2.77 2.10 20.69
CA TRP A 40 -2.40 3.50 20.63
C TRP A 40 -1.19 3.77 21.50
N GLN A 41 -0.15 4.34 20.91
CA GLN A 41 0.98 4.87 21.63
C GLN A 41 0.95 6.40 21.53
N PHE A 42 1.13 7.10 22.64
CA PHE A 42 1.19 8.56 22.66
C PHE A 42 2.53 9.00 23.21
N GLU A 43 3.22 9.87 22.50
CA GLU A 43 4.49 10.48 22.87
C GLU A 43 4.32 11.99 23.06
N ASN A 44 4.75 12.54 24.20
CA ASN A 44 4.70 13.98 24.44
C ASN A 44 6.00 14.66 24.02
N ALA A 45 5.96 15.30 22.85
CA ALA A 45 7.01 16.12 22.28
C ALA A 45 6.81 17.63 22.57
N SER A 46 5.97 17.98 23.54
CA SER A 46 5.79 19.33 24.08
C SER A 46 6.49 19.47 25.44
N PRO A 47 6.94 20.68 25.84
CA PRO A 47 7.61 20.90 27.12
C PRO A 47 6.69 20.74 28.34
N ASP A 48 5.38 20.90 28.16
CA ASP A 48 4.39 20.85 29.22
C ASP A 48 3.81 19.43 29.36
N ALA A 49 3.44 19.05 30.60
CA ALA A 49 2.69 17.82 30.81
C ALA A 49 1.27 17.99 30.28
N VAL A 50 0.76 16.96 29.61
CA VAL A 50 -0.60 16.93 29.07
C VAL A 50 -1.35 15.72 29.60
N VAL A 51 -2.68 15.72 29.51
CA VAL A 51 -3.51 14.56 29.79
C VAL A 51 -4.07 14.06 28.47
N VAL A 52 -3.94 12.75 28.21
CA VAL A 52 -4.56 12.09 27.07
C VAL A 52 -5.85 11.45 27.55
N ALA A 53 -6.98 11.94 27.06
CA ALA A 53 -8.27 11.29 27.23
C ALA A 53 -8.49 10.30 26.08
N VAL A 54 -8.56 9.01 26.40
CA VAL A 54 -8.96 7.97 25.43
C VAL A 54 -10.42 7.63 25.67
N VAL A 55 -11.25 7.98 24.69
CA VAL A 55 -12.71 7.85 24.77
C VAL A 55 -13.18 6.70 23.90
N GLY A 56 -13.97 5.80 24.49
CA GLY A 56 -14.70 4.77 23.78
C GLY A 56 -16.19 5.09 23.72
N LEU A 57 -16.80 4.89 22.56
CA LEU A 57 -18.24 4.92 22.35
C LEU A 57 -18.71 3.52 21.98
N THR A 58 -19.76 3.05 22.64
CA THR A 58 -20.27 1.68 22.53
C THR A 58 -21.77 1.62 22.82
N GLN A 59 -22.31 0.40 22.85
CA GLN A 59 -23.64 0.09 23.37
C GLN A 59 -23.46 -0.96 24.46
N GLY A 60 -23.99 -0.71 25.65
CA GLY A 60 -23.88 -1.64 26.78
C GLY A 60 -23.47 -0.96 28.08
N ARG A 61 -23.30 -1.76 29.13
CA ARG A 61 -22.89 -1.28 30.45
C ARG A 61 -21.39 -1.13 30.49
N VAL A 62 -20.92 -0.04 31.09
CA VAL A 62 -19.49 0.21 31.24
C VAL A 62 -19.15 0.34 32.72
N HIS A 63 -18.13 -0.40 33.13
CA HIS A 63 -17.46 -0.23 34.41
C HIS A 63 -16.04 0.24 34.13
N ALA A 64 -15.67 1.42 34.61
CA ALA A 64 -14.35 1.99 34.40
C ALA A 64 -13.58 2.01 35.72
N GLU A 65 -12.37 1.45 35.72
CA GLU A 65 -11.37 1.61 36.76
C GLU A 65 -10.09 2.22 36.16
N LEU A 66 -9.20 2.75 37.01
CA LEU A 66 -7.93 3.35 36.54
C LEU A 66 -7.09 2.40 35.68
N SER A 67 -7.17 1.09 35.95
CA SER A 67 -6.38 0.08 35.26
C SER A 67 -7.03 -0.42 33.96
N CYS A 68 -8.35 -0.39 33.84
CA CYS A 68 -9.10 -0.94 32.71
C CYS A 68 -10.56 -0.50 32.75
N THR A 69 -11.16 -0.27 31.58
CA THR A 69 -12.62 -0.23 31.42
C THR A 69 -13.12 -1.57 30.93
N GLU A 70 -14.28 -1.98 31.40
CA GLU A 70 -14.98 -3.19 30.98
C GLU A 70 -16.31 -2.82 30.30
N LEU A 71 -16.60 -3.48 29.19
CA LEU A 71 -17.87 -3.41 28.49
C LEU A 71 -18.62 -4.73 28.72
N ASP A 72 -19.79 -4.66 29.37
CA ASP A 72 -20.59 -5.83 29.76
C ASP A 72 -19.77 -6.92 30.48
N GLY A 73 -18.80 -6.49 31.30
CA GLY A 73 -17.91 -7.35 32.09
C GLY A 73 -16.71 -7.93 31.31
N VAL A 74 -16.45 -7.46 30.09
CA VAL A 74 -15.29 -7.84 29.28
C VAL A 74 -14.31 -6.67 29.17
N PRO A 75 -13.00 -6.86 29.41
CA PRO A 75 -12.00 -5.82 29.24
C PRO A 75 -12.06 -5.14 27.87
N TRP A 76 -12.11 -3.82 27.86
CA TRP A 76 -12.35 -3.01 26.66
C TRP A 76 -11.24 -2.01 26.38
N ILE A 77 -10.98 -1.05 27.28
CA ILE A 77 -9.91 -0.05 27.13
C ILE A 77 -8.95 -0.18 28.31
N ARG A 78 -7.69 -0.47 28.04
CA ARG A 78 -6.66 -0.68 29.06
C ARG A 78 -5.43 0.17 28.80
N PRO A 79 -5.16 1.21 29.60
CA PRO A 79 -3.88 1.87 29.58
C PRO A 79 -2.80 0.95 30.17
N CYS A 80 -1.58 0.98 29.64
CA CYS A 80 -0.46 0.16 30.13
C CYS A 80 0.21 0.74 31.39
N VAL A 81 -0.28 1.89 31.83
CA VAL A 81 -0.03 2.52 33.13
C VAL A 81 -1.39 2.92 33.70
N ASP A 82 -1.55 2.93 35.02
CA ASP A 82 -2.83 3.35 35.61
C ASP A 82 -3.18 4.77 35.16
N ALA A 83 -4.44 4.97 34.79
CA ALA A 83 -4.98 6.29 34.50
C ALA A 83 -4.94 7.17 35.75
N GLY A 84 -4.95 8.49 35.54
CA GLY A 84 -5.11 9.47 36.62
C GLY A 84 -6.57 9.63 37.05
N ALA A 85 -7.50 9.41 36.13
CA ALA A 85 -8.94 9.44 36.38
C ALA A 85 -9.69 8.64 35.32
N VAL A 86 -10.94 8.30 35.63
CA VAL A 86 -11.88 7.68 34.70
C VAL A 86 -13.25 8.35 34.79
N VAL A 87 -13.99 8.30 33.68
CA VAL A 87 -15.39 8.72 33.60
C VAL A 87 -16.19 7.72 32.75
N ALA A 88 -17.47 7.56 33.07
CA ALA A 88 -18.40 6.72 32.33
C ALA A 88 -19.78 7.38 32.29
N GLY A 89 -20.48 7.23 31.16
CA GLY A 89 -21.81 7.80 30.94
C GLY A 89 -21.89 8.82 29.79
N PRO A 90 -23.11 9.19 29.40
CA PRO A 90 -23.37 10.02 28.23
C PRO A 90 -22.78 11.42 28.36
N GLU A 91 -22.62 12.10 27.22
CA GLU A 91 -21.98 13.42 27.14
C GLU A 91 -20.54 13.39 27.67
N ILE A 92 -19.79 12.33 27.33
CA ILE A 92 -18.48 12.02 27.91
C ILE A 92 -17.49 13.18 27.89
N TRP A 93 -17.53 14.03 26.85
CA TRP A 93 -16.65 15.21 26.76
C TRP A 93 -16.95 16.26 27.83
N SER A 94 -18.22 16.47 28.19
CA SER A 94 -18.59 17.34 29.32
C SER A 94 -18.03 16.79 30.64
N LEU A 95 -18.03 15.47 30.82
CA LEU A 95 -17.48 14.80 31.99
C LEU A 95 -15.94 14.90 32.05
N VAL A 96 -15.27 14.76 30.90
CA VAL A 96 -13.80 14.93 30.78
C VAL A 96 -13.39 16.38 31.03
N GLU A 97 -14.12 17.36 30.50
CA GLU A 97 -13.85 18.79 30.66
C GLU A 97 -14.07 19.29 32.10
N ALA A 98 -14.85 18.55 32.90
CA ALA A 98 -15.06 18.85 34.32
C ALA A 98 -13.85 18.51 35.21
N ASP A 99 -12.72 18.09 34.62
CA ASP A 99 -11.47 17.70 35.30
C ASP A 99 -11.70 16.61 36.36
N PRO A 100 -12.15 15.41 35.92
CA PRO A 100 -12.56 14.36 36.83
C PRO A 100 -11.35 13.81 37.60
N THR A 101 -11.59 13.42 38.86
CA THR A 101 -10.59 12.78 39.73
C THR A 101 -11.04 11.40 40.23
N ALA A 102 -12.08 10.83 39.61
CA ALA A 102 -12.66 9.57 40.06
C ALA A 102 -11.75 8.39 39.72
N ALA A 103 -11.56 7.48 40.67
CA ALA A 103 -10.79 6.25 40.50
C ALA A 103 -11.61 5.10 39.88
N SER A 104 -12.94 5.19 39.99
CA SER A 104 -13.88 4.29 39.33
C SER A 104 -15.14 5.04 38.91
N ALA A 105 -15.80 4.55 37.85
CA ALA A 105 -17.06 5.08 37.36
C ALA A 105 -17.90 3.97 36.73
N ASP A 106 -19.21 3.97 37.02
CA ASP A 106 -20.20 3.13 36.37
C ASP A 106 -21.05 3.97 35.43
N GLY A 107 -21.34 3.45 34.24
CA GLY A 107 -22.15 4.13 33.25
C GLY A 107 -22.66 3.21 32.15
N GLU A 108 -23.18 3.83 31.09
CA GLU A 108 -23.63 3.13 29.90
C GLU A 108 -23.08 3.83 28.66
N ASN A 109 -22.80 3.05 27.61
CA ASN A 109 -22.47 3.47 26.25
C ASN A 109 -21.17 4.26 26.04
N GLU A 110 -20.64 4.97 27.04
CA GLU A 110 -19.45 5.81 26.87
C GLU A 110 -18.55 5.68 28.09
N ALA A 111 -17.24 5.66 27.87
CA ALA A 111 -16.24 5.81 28.92
C ALA A 111 -14.96 6.45 28.41
N ALA A 112 -14.22 7.04 29.34
CA ALA A 112 -12.90 7.58 29.08
C ALA A 112 -11.91 7.22 30.18
N VAL A 113 -10.69 6.90 29.76
CA VAL A 113 -9.52 6.86 30.65
C VAL A 113 -8.68 8.11 30.40
N LEU A 114 -8.33 8.82 31.47
CA LEU A 114 -7.52 10.02 31.42
C LEU A 114 -6.11 9.69 31.92
N VAL A 115 -5.15 9.63 31.01
CA VAL A 115 -3.78 9.22 31.33
C VAL A 115 -2.85 10.42 31.29
N PRO A 116 -2.19 10.77 32.41
CA PRO A 116 -1.15 11.80 32.42
C PRO A 116 0.01 11.40 31.50
N LEU A 117 0.45 12.35 30.68
CA LEU A 117 1.55 12.18 29.74
C LEU A 117 2.60 13.28 29.98
N PRO A 118 3.59 13.02 30.87
CA PRO A 118 4.65 13.99 31.17
C PRO A 118 5.56 14.25 29.96
N HIS A 119 6.35 15.33 30.02
CA HIS A 119 7.32 15.68 28.99
C HIS A 119 8.28 14.51 28.68
N ARG A 120 8.47 14.20 27.39
CA ARG A 120 9.34 13.12 26.89
C ARG A 120 8.94 11.72 27.38
N GLN A 121 7.70 11.55 27.81
CA GLN A 121 7.16 10.23 28.13
C GLN A 121 6.32 9.69 26.99
N THR A 122 6.23 8.37 26.98
CA THR A 122 5.41 7.61 26.06
C THR A 122 4.49 6.71 26.87
N ILE A 123 3.20 6.70 26.54
CA ILE A 123 2.22 5.76 27.10
C ILE A 123 1.63 4.91 25.99
N THR A 124 1.13 3.73 26.35
CA THR A 124 0.37 2.87 25.45
C THR A 124 -1.01 2.62 26.04
N VAL A 125 -2.03 2.65 25.20
CA VAL A 125 -3.41 2.29 25.52
C VAL A 125 -3.89 1.26 24.51
N LEU A 126 -4.49 0.18 25.02
CA LEU A 126 -5.05 -0.90 24.24
C LEU A 126 -6.56 -0.78 24.24
N ALA A 127 -7.20 -0.96 23.08
CA ALA A 127 -8.64 -1.00 22.97
C ALA A 127 -9.08 -2.24 22.17
N SER A 128 -9.97 -3.06 22.75
CA SER A 128 -10.50 -4.23 22.07
C SER A 128 -11.46 -3.80 20.97
N ILE A 129 -11.26 -4.32 19.77
CA ILE A 129 -12.21 -4.22 18.66
C ILE A 129 -13.09 -5.48 18.67
N THR A 130 -12.45 -6.64 18.77
CA THR A 130 -13.10 -7.94 18.93
C THR A 130 -12.25 -8.83 19.83
N GLY A 131 -12.87 -9.69 20.63
CA GLY A 131 -12.17 -10.65 21.46
C GLY A 131 -11.37 -10.02 22.61
N ASP A 132 -10.35 -10.73 23.08
CA ASP A 132 -9.63 -10.36 24.29
C ASP A 132 -8.47 -9.38 24.04
N LEU A 133 -8.16 -8.56 25.04
CA LEU A 133 -6.98 -7.72 25.03
C LEU A 133 -5.70 -8.56 25.28
N PRO A 134 -4.64 -8.39 24.47
CA PRO A 134 -3.41 -9.20 24.59
C PRO A 134 -2.70 -8.92 25.91
N ALA A 135 -2.13 -9.93 26.56
CA ALA A 135 -1.48 -9.73 27.88
C ALA A 135 -0.31 -8.72 27.86
N ARG A 136 0.36 -8.56 26.73
CA ARG A 136 1.43 -7.57 26.53
C ARG A 136 1.15 -6.74 25.27
N PRO A 137 1.34 -5.41 25.32
CA PRO A 137 1.21 -4.58 24.12
C PRO A 137 2.34 -4.88 23.14
N THR A 138 2.03 -4.84 21.84
CA THR A 138 3.02 -4.81 20.76
C THR A 138 3.24 -3.37 20.34
N ALA A 139 4.48 -2.90 20.26
CA ALA A 139 4.74 -1.51 19.88
C ALA A 139 4.33 -1.27 18.40
N PRO A 140 3.80 -0.09 18.05
CA PRO A 140 3.45 0.21 16.66
C PRO A 140 4.61 0.03 15.66
N GLU A 141 5.85 0.25 16.10
CA GLU A 141 7.06 0.02 15.31
C GLU A 141 7.28 -1.46 15.01
N ASP A 142 7.00 -2.35 15.99
CA ASP A 142 7.07 -3.80 15.80
C ASP A 142 5.98 -4.28 14.83
N VAL A 143 4.78 -3.69 14.92
CA VAL A 143 3.70 -3.98 13.96
C VAL A 143 4.10 -3.54 12.55
N ALA A 144 4.70 -2.35 12.40
CA ALA A 144 5.22 -1.88 11.12
C ALA A 144 6.34 -2.79 10.58
N ALA A 145 7.24 -3.28 11.44
CA ALA A 145 8.25 -4.26 11.06
C ALA A 145 7.63 -5.58 10.58
N GLY A 146 6.58 -6.06 11.26
CA GLY A 146 5.80 -7.23 10.83
C GLY A 146 5.18 -7.04 9.45
N TRP A 147 4.61 -5.86 9.17
CA TRP A 147 4.09 -5.54 7.84
C TRP A 147 5.15 -5.57 6.75
N LYS A 148 6.34 -5.03 7.01
CA LYS A 148 7.46 -5.10 6.06
C LYS A 148 7.89 -6.54 5.77
N ALA A 149 7.82 -7.41 6.78
CA ALA A 149 8.12 -8.84 6.60
C ALA A 149 7.06 -9.52 5.72
N ILE A 150 5.77 -9.23 5.93
CA ILE A 150 4.68 -9.78 5.11
C ILE A 150 4.85 -9.39 3.63
N THR A 151 5.23 -8.14 3.35
CA THR A 151 5.38 -7.66 1.96
C THR A 151 6.81 -7.79 1.43
N ALA A 152 7.71 -8.49 2.12
CA ALA A 152 9.14 -8.50 1.79
C ALA A 152 9.44 -9.11 0.43
N ASP A 153 8.71 -10.17 0.08
CA ASP A 153 8.89 -10.93 -1.17
C ASP A 153 7.99 -10.42 -2.30
N ALA A 154 7.23 -9.35 -2.06
CA ALA A 154 6.35 -8.77 -3.06
C ALA A 154 7.14 -8.10 -4.20
N MET A 155 6.50 -7.98 -5.35
CA MET A 155 7.00 -7.19 -6.48
C MET A 155 7.42 -5.79 -6.01
N THR A 156 8.61 -5.36 -6.41
CA THR A 156 9.15 -4.03 -6.10
C THR A 156 9.11 -3.12 -7.32
N VAL A 157 8.84 -1.84 -7.07
CA VAL A 157 8.74 -0.78 -8.08
C VAL A 157 9.55 0.41 -7.60
N ASP A 158 10.62 0.73 -8.32
CA ASP A 158 11.43 1.91 -8.14
C ASP A 158 11.43 2.71 -9.45
N VAL A 159 10.77 3.88 -9.42
CA VAL A 159 10.62 4.78 -10.55
C VAL A 159 11.01 6.20 -10.14
N PRO A 160 11.29 7.09 -11.11
CA PRO A 160 11.60 8.49 -10.83
C PRO A 160 10.53 9.23 -10.01
N ASP A 161 9.27 8.81 -10.12
CA ASP A 161 8.18 9.31 -9.29
C ASP A 161 8.17 8.59 -7.92
N VAL A 162 8.82 9.22 -6.94
CA VAL A 162 8.91 8.70 -5.56
C VAL A 162 7.54 8.52 -4.91
N ASP A 163 6.54 9.31 -5.29
CA ASP A 163 5.17 9.20 -4.76
C ASP A 163 4.48 7.98 -5.35
N LEU A 164 4.73 7.63 -6.62
CA LEU A 164 4.24 6.41 -7.23
C LEU A 164 4.83 5.15 -6.56
N SER A 165 6.15 5.13 -6.33
CA SER A 165 6.83 4.04 -5.61
C SER A 165 6.36 3.90 -4.16
N ALA A 166 6.10 5.02 -3.46
CA ALA A 166 5.50 4.99 -2.14
C ALA A 166 4.04 4.53 -2.17
N ALA A 167 3.27 4.96 -3.18
CA ALA A 167 1.89 4.54 -3.37
C ALA A 167 1.77 3.03 -3.57
N TRP A 168 2.67 2.41 -4.34
CA TRP A 168 2.70 0.95 -4.49
C TRP A 168 2.89 0.23 -3.14
N ARG A 169 3.88 0.65 -2.36
CA ARG A 169 4.16 0.08 -1.03
C ARG A 169 2.96 0.21 -0.08
N ARG A 170 2.25 1.34 -0.12
CA ARG A 170 1.02 1.54 0.65
C ARG A 170 -0.12 0.65 0.18
N VAL A 171 -0.31 0.54 -1.13
CA VAL A 171 -1.36 -0.28 -1.75
C VAL A 171 -1.18 -1.75 -1.42
N LEU A 172 0.06 -2.27 -1.35
CA LEU A 172 0.32 -3.65 -0.95
C LEU A 172 -0.29 -3.97 0.42
N GLY A 173 -0.03 -3.13 1.44
CA GLY A 173 -0.63 -3.31 2.76
C GLY A 173 -2.17 -3.26 2.72
N ASP A 174 -2.74 -2.40 1.88
CA ASP A 174 -4.21 -2.27 1.74
C ASP A 174 -4.82 -3.48 1.03
N LEU A 175 -4.12 -4.08 0.06
CA LEU A 175 -4.54 -5.31 -0.61
C LEU A 175 -4.58 -6.48 0.38
N VAL A 176 -3.54 -6.61 1.22
CA VAL A 176 -3.45 -7.65 2.26
C VAL A 176 -4.54 -7.49 3.33
N LEU A 177 -4.95 -6.25 3.62
CA LEU A 177 -6.10 -5.97 4.48
C LEU A 177 -7.43 -6.33 3.79
N ALA A 178 -7.59 -5.99 2.51
CA ALA A 178 -8.83 -6.22 1.76
C ALA A 178 -9.16 -7.71 1.59
N VAL A 179 -8.16 -8.59 1.45
CA VAL A 179 -8.40 -10.06 1.45
C VAL A 179 -8.81 -10.62 2.80
N GLY A 180 -8.67 -9.84 3.89
CA GLY A 180 -9.16 -10.18 5.23
C GLY A 180 -10.53 -9.59 5.57
N ASP A 181 -11.16 -8.87 4.64
CA ASP A 181 -12.50 -8.29 4.82
C ASP A 181 -13.59 -9.26 4.33
N ASP A 182 -14.84 -9.05 4.78
CA ASP A 182 -16.01 -9.85 4.42
C ASP A 182 -16.60 -9.47 3.04
N ASP A 183 -16.10 -8.43 2.38
CA ASP A 183 -16.53 -8.03 1.03
C ASP A 183 -15.88 -8.91 -0.07
N PRO A 184 -16.64 -9.81 -0.73
CA PRO A 184 -16.08 -10.68 -1.76
C PRO A 184 -15.58 -9.93 -3.00
N ILE A 185 -16.10 -8.72 -3.30
CA ILE A 185 -15.60 -7.94 -4.43
C ILE A 185 -14.19 -7.41 -4.11
N ALA A 186 -14.02 -6.74 -2.97
CA ALA A 186 -12.72 -6.25 -2.55
C ALA A 186 -11.69 -7.38 -2.38
N ALA A 187 -12.08 -8.49 -1.75
CA ALA A 187 -11.20 -9.63 -1.53
C ALA A 187 -10.73 -10.28 -2.85
N GLY A 188 -11.64 -10.54 -3.80
CA GLY A 188 -11.26 -11.18 -5.06
C GLY A 188 -10.49 -10.25 -6.02
N GLU A 189 -10.82 -8.96 -6.06
CA GLU A 189 -10.02 -7.98 -6.82
C GLU A 189 -8.63 -7.80 -6.18
N ALA A 190 -8.52 -7.83 -4.84
CA ALA A 190 -7.24 -7.78 -4.17
C ALA A 190 -6.39 -9.03 -4.44
N ALA A 191 -7.01 -10.22 -4.45
CA ALA A 191 -6.33 -11.47 -4.78
C ALA A 191 -5.66 -11.43 -6.16
N TRP A 192 -6.31 -10.83 -7.17
CA TRP A 192 -5.73 -10.64 -8.49
C TRP A 192 -4.41 -9.83 -8.46
N TRP A 193 -4.39 -8.73 -7.72
CA TRP A 193 -3.22 -7.86 -7.62
C TRP A 193 -2.12 -8.44 -6.74
N LEU A 194 -2.48 -9.15 -5.67
CA LEU A 194 -1.52 -9.86 -4.81
C LEU A 194 -0.82 -10.98 -5.57
N ASP A 195 -1.56 -11.70 -6.41
CA ASP A 195 -1.00 -12.70 -7.32
C ASP A 195 0.06 -12.12 -8.24
N LEU A 196 -0.25 -11.00 -8.89
CA LEU A 196 0.69 -10.28 -9.74
C LEU A 196 1.91 -9.79 -8.93
N ALA A 197 1.69 -9.38 -7.69
CA ALA A 197 2.75 -8.97 -6.78
C ALA A 197 3.58 -10.16 -6.25
N GLY A 198 3.27 -11.41 -6.62
CA GLY A 198 3.96 -12.60 -6.09
C GLY A 198 3.54 -13.01 -4.68
N MET A 199 2.54 -12.35 -4.09
CA MET A 199 2.00 -12.62 -2.76
C MET A 199 0.89 -13.67 -2.82
N HIS A 200 1.25 -14.89 -3.21
CA HIS A 200 0.32 -15.95 -3.55
C HIS A 200 -0.49 -16.47 -2.34
N ASP A 201 0.15 -16.56 -1.18
CA ASP A 201 -0.50 -17.02 0.06
C ASP A 201 -1.55 -16.00 0.53
N GLU A 202 -1.26 -14.70 0.44
CA GLU A 202 -2.25 -13.66 0.72
C GLU A 202 -3.37 -13.62 -0.32
N ALA A 203 -3.05 -13.87 -1.60
CA ALA A 203 -4.07 -13.98 -2.63
C ALA A 203 -5.03 -15.15 -2.38
N ASP A 204 -4.54 -16.27 -1.84
CA ASP A 204 -5.37 -17.41 -1.48
C ASP A 204 -6.40 -17.08 -0.40
N ARG A 205 -6.06 -16.25 0.60
CA ARG A 205 -7.05 -15.74 1.57
C ARG A 205 -8.20 -15.00 0.90
N GLY A 206 -7.91 -14.22 -0.15
CA GLY A 206 -8.94 -13.51 -0.92
C GLY A 206 -9.85 -14.47 -1.70
N ARG A 207 -9.29 -15.54 -2.26
CA ARG A 207 -10.08 -16.59 -2.93
C ARG A 207 -10.95 -17.36 -1.94
N GLU A 208 -10.41 -17.70 -0.78
CA GLU A 208 -11.15 -18.35 0.30
C GLU A 208 -12.33 -17.49 0.77
N ALA A 209 -12.14 -16.17 0.94
CA ALA A 209 -13.22 -15.25 1.28
C ALA A 209 -14.35 -15.24 0.24
N VAL A 210 -13.99 -15.23 -1.05
CA VAL A 210 -14.95 -15.29 -2.16
C VAL A 210 -15.70 -16.62 -2.20
N LEU A 211 -15.00 -17.75 -2.04
CA LEU A 211 -15.61 -19.08 -1.99
C LEU A 211 -16.52 -19.24 -0.77
N ALA A 212 -16.09 -18.75 0.40
CA ALA A 212 -16.92 -18.74 1.61
C ALA A 212 -18.18 -17.89 1.45
N ALA A 213 -18.11 -16.78 0.70
CA ALA A 213 -19.30 -15.99 0.35
C ALA A 213 -20.23 -16.76 -0.59
N ALA A 214 -19.71 -17.54 -1.54
CA ALA A 214 -20.50 -18.41 -2.40
C ALA A 214 -21.20 -19.53 -1.61
N ASP A 215 -20.49 -20.21 -0.71
CA ASP A 215 -21.03 -21.29 0.13
C ASP A 215 -22.15 -20.81 1.07
N ARG A 216 -22.10 -19.54 1.48
CA ARG A 216 -23.12 -18.89 2.32
C ARG A 216 -24.27 -18.28 1.53
N ASP A 217 -24.31 -18.46 0.21
CA ASP A 217 -25.28 -17.85 -0.72
C ASP A 217 -25.32 -16.31 -0.63
N ARG A 218 -24.14 -15.69 -0.41
CA ARG A 218 -23.95 -14.23 -0.29
C ARG A 218 -23.27 -13.61 -1.50
N LEU A 219 -22.92 -14.41 -2.50
CA LEU A 219 -22.22 -13.93 -3.69
C LEU A 219 -23.21 -13.32 -4.71
N GLY A 220 -23.04 -12.03 -5.03
CA GLY A 220 -23.80 -11.36 -6.08
C GLY A 220 -23.24 -11.63 -7.49
N SER A 221 -23.95 -11.20 -8.54
CA SER A 221 -23.52 -11.38 -9.93
C SER A 221 -22.18 -10.71 -10.25
N ASP A 222 -21.95 -9.50 -9.75
CA ASP A 222 -20.67 -8.80 -9.93
C ASP A 222 -19.52 -9.47 -9.18
N ALA A 223 -19.80 -10.01 -7.99
CA ALA A 223 -18.83 -10.76 -7.21
C ALA A 223 -18.50 -12.12 -7.84
N ALA A 224 -19.43 -12.73 -8.58
CA ALA A 224 -19.18 -13.95 -9.35
C ALA A 224 -18.19 -13.73 -10.50
N VAL A 225 -18.25 -12.56 -11.17
CA VAL A 225 -17.25 -12.17 -12.19
C VAL A 225 -15.87 -12.02 -11.55
N VAL A 226 -15.81 -11.34 -10.40
CA VAL A 226 -14.57 -11.16 -9.63
C VAL A 226 -14.01 -12.52 -9.18
N ALA A 227 -14.86 -13.43 -8.72
CA ALA A 227 -14.49 -14.79 -8.34
C ALA A 227 -13.81 -15.54 -9.48
N LEU A 228 -14.43 -15.54 -10.67
CA LEU A 228 -13.85 -16.16 -11.87
C LEU A 228 -12.45 -15.62 -12.18
N ARG A 229 -12.26 -14.28 -12.09
CA ARG A 229 -10.96 -13.65 -12.33
C ARG A 229 -9.93 -14.03 -11.26
N ALA A 230 -10.30 -14.01 -9.98
CA ALA A 230 -9.40 -14.35 -8.88
C ALA A 230 -8.91 -15.81 -8.94
N LEU A 231 -9.81 -16.73 -9.26
CA LEU A 231 -9.49 -18.15 -9.45
C LEU A 231 -8.62 -18.38 -10.69
N ALA A 232 -9.00 -17.79 -11.83
CA ALA A 232 -8.22 -17.88 -13.07
C ALA A 232 -6.80 -17.31 -12.92
N SER A 233 -6.63 -16.24 -12.14
CA SER A 233 -5.31 -15.66 -11.86
C SER A 233 -4.32 -16.66 -11.27
N LYS A 234 -4.76 -17.52 -10.35
CA LYS A 234 -3.91 -18.55 -9.73
C LYS A 234 -3.41 -19.56 -10.75
N GLU A 235 -4.32 -20.06 -11.59
CA GLU A 235 -3.93 -21.03 -12.62
C GLU A 235 -2.99 -20.41 -13.65
N LEU A 236 -3.25 -19.16 -14.04
CA LEU A 236 -2.45 -18.45 -15.04
C LEU A 236 -1.05 -18.08 -14.54
N ARG A 237 -0.92 -17.59 -13.30
CA ARG A 237 0.34 -17.03 -12.79
C ARG A 237 1.15 -18.05 -11.99
N GLN A 238 0.48 -18.92 -11.23
CA GLN A 238 1.15 -19.93 -10.40
C GLN A 238 1.24 -21.29 -11.12
N GLY A 239 0.44 -21.53 -12.16
CA GLY A 239 0.33 -22.86 -12.77
C GLY A 239 -0.29 -23.91 -11.84
N ALA A 240 -0.97 -23.47 -10.78
CA ALA A 240 -1.55 -24.32 -9.74
C ALA A 240 -3.08 -24.30 -9.81
N SER A 241 -3.72 -25.42 -9.49
CA SER A 241 -5.18 -25.51 -9.47
C SER A 241 -5.80 -24.55 -8.46
N SER A 242 -6.92 -23.95 -8.85
CA SER A 242 -7.70 -23.01 -8.03
C SER A 242 -9.11 -23.52 -7.70
N ALA A 243 -9.44 -24.76 -8.09
CA ALA A 243 -10.81 -25.29 -8.17
C ALA A 243 -11.71 -24.58 -9.21
N LEU A 244 -11.16 -23.70 -10.07
CA LEU A 244 -11.91 -23.01 -11.12
C LEU A 244 -12.71 -23.97 -11.99
N SER A 245 -12.16 -25.13 -12.36
CA SER A 245 -12.86 -26.10 -13.20
C SER A 245 -14.14 -26.66 -12.55
N GLU A 246 -14.20 -26.70 -11.23
CA GLU A 246 -15.36 -27.20 -10.47
C GLU A 246 -16.44 -26.12 -10.34
N VAL A 247 -16.04 -24.86 -10.15
CA VAL A 247 -16.95 -23.75 -9.83
C VAL A 247 -17.23 -22.80 -10.99
N ALA A 248 -16.51 -22.88 -12.11
CA ALA A 248 -16.65 -21.95 -13.24
C ALA A 248 -18.07 -21.94 -13.81
N GLY A 249 -18.69 -23.11 -14.01
CA GLY A 249 -20.07 -23.22 -14.51
C GLY A 249 -21.09 -22.54 -13.59
N PRO A 250 -21.15 -22.91 -12.30
CA PRO A 250 -21.99 -22.23 -11.31
C PRO A 250 -21.76 -20.71 -11.23
N LEU A 251 -20.51 -20.25 -11.20
CA LEU A 251 -20.17 -18.82 -11.14
C LEU A 251 -20.58 -18.08 -12.41
N ALA A 252 -20.34 -18.66 -13.59
CA ALA A 252 -20.79 -18.08 -14.87
C ALA A 252 -22.32 -17.96 -14.92
N LYS A 253 -23.04 -18.97 -14.45
CA LYS A 253 -24.50 -18.94 -14.34
C LYS A 253 -24.99 -17.87 -13.34
N LEU A 254 -24.24 -17.61 -12.27
CA LEU A 254 -24.56 -16.57 -11.29
C LEU A 254 -24.29 -15.17 -11.83
N ALA A 255 -23.18 -14.99 -12.55
CA ALA A 255 -22.79 -13.74 -13.19
C ALA A 255 -23.79 -13.30 -14.29
N ARG A 256 -24.36 -14.25 -15.05
CA ARG A 256 -25.36 -14.02 -16.10
C ARG A 256 -24.90 -12.95 -17.11
N ASP A 257 -25.64 -11.85 -17.20
CA ASP A 257 -25.44 -10.70 -18.08
C ASP A 257 -24.26 -9.81 -17.67
N ARG A 258 -23.64 -10.08 -16.52
CA ARG A 258 -22.41 -9.40 -16.07
C ARG A 258 -21.13 -10.02 -16.62
N LEU A 259 -21.20 -11.14 -17.34
CA LEU A 259 -20.00 -11.74 -17.95
C LEU A 259 -19.47 -10.87 -19.10
N ASP A 260 -18.24 -10.41 -18.93
CA ASP A 260 -17.48 -9.69 -19.95
C ASP A 260 -16.48 -10.59 -20.71
N ARG A 261 -16.03 -10.11 -21.87
CA ARG A 261 -15.13 -10.85 -22.75
C ARG A 261 -13.78 -11.13 -22.09
N GLN A 262 -13.21 -10.17 -21.36
CA GLN A 262 -11.94 -10.36 -20.66
C GLN A 262 -12.03 -11.49 -19.63
N THR A 263 -13.08 -11.52 -18.79
CA THR A 263 -13.30 -12.57 -17.78
C THR A 263 -13.36 -13.95 -18.42
N VAL A 264 -14.17 -14.10 -19.47
CA VAL A 264 -14.33 -15.40 -20.14
C VAL A 264 -13.04 -15.81 -20.87
N SER A 265 -12.29 -14.86 -21.43
CA SER A 265 -10.99 -15.15 -22.05
C SER A 265 -9.96 -15.64 -21.02
N LEU A 266 -9.97 -15.07 -19.82
CA LEU A 266 -9.14 -15.51 -18.70
C LEU A 266 -9.48 -16.95 -18.27
N VAL A 267 -10.77 -17.22 -18.06
CA VAL A 267 -11.25 -18.56 -17.66
C VAL A 267 -10.93 -19.61 -18.72
N ALA A 268 -11.18 -19.30 -19.99
CA ALA A 268 -10.86 -20.20 -21.10
C ALA A 268 -9.38 -20.60 -21.11
N ARG A 269 -8.49 -19.64 -20.82
CA ARG A 269 -7.04 -19.88 -20.82
C ARG A 269 -6.55 -20.63 -19.61
N ALA A 270 -7.01 -20.25 -18.41
CA ALA A 270 -6.70 -20.96 -17.18
C ALA A 270 -7.00 -22.47 -17.33
N LEU A 271 -8.15 -22.78 -17.95
CA LEU A 271 -8.63 -24.14 -18.14
C LEU A 271 -8.05 -24.86 -19.37
N ASP A 272 -7.28 -24.20 -20.24
CA ASP A 272 -6.92 -24.77 -21.55
C ASP A 272 -6.05 -26.02 -21.43
N GLY A 273 -5.06 -25.99 -20.53
CA GLY A 273 -4.14 -27.10 -20.30
C GLY A 273 -4.75 -28.24 -19.48
N SER A 274 -5.67 -27.92 -18.58
CA SER A 274 -6.21 -28.87 -17.58
C SER A 274 -7.58 -29.44 -17.95
N HIS A 275 -8.44 -28.62 -18.57
CA HIS A 275 -9.85 -28.92 -18.88
C HIS A 275 -10.24 -28.35 -20.27
N PRO A 276 -9.68 -28.90 -21.37
CA PRO A 276 -9.83 -28.33 -22.71
C PRO A 276 -11.28 -28.24 -23.21
N GLY A 277 -12.18 -29.12 -22.74
CA GLY A 277 -13.61 -29.03 -23.04
C GLY A 277 -14.26 -27.78 -22.46
N ALA A 278 -14.03 -27.50 -21.17
CA ALA A 278 -14.54 -26.30 -20.51
C ALA A 278 -13.92 -25.02 -21.12
N ALA A 279 -12.64 -25.08 -21.50
CA ALA A 279 -11.99 -24.00 -22.23
C ALA A 279 -12.63 -23.75 -23.61
N ALA A 280 -12.99 -24.80 -24.35
CA ALA A 280 -13.68 -24.68 -25.63
C ALA A 280 -15.09 -24.07 -25.46
N ASP A 281 -15.83 -24.48 -24.43
CA ASP A 281 -17.15 -23.91 -24.11
C ASP A 281 -17.05 -22.41 -23.77
N ALA A 282 -16.07 -22.03 -22.94
CA ALA A 282 -15.79 -20.63 -22.64
C ALA A 282 -15.42 -19.82 -23.89
N ARG A 283 -14.60 -20.37 -24.78
CA ARG A 283 -14.27 -19.71 -26.07
C ARG A 283 -15.51 -19.53 -26.95
N ALA A 284 -16.38 -20.54 -27.05
CA ALA A 284 -17.62 -20.44 -27.81
C ALA A 284 -18.55 -19.34 -27.24
N LEU A 285 -18.53 -19.12 -25.92
CA LEU A 285 -19.31 -18.07 -25.27
C LEU A 285 -18.84 -16.66 -25.68
N LEU A 286 -17.54 -16.46 -25.93
CA LEU A 286 -16.97 -15.14 -26.25
C LEU A 286 -17.70 -14.43 -27.39
N ASP A 287 -18.05 -15.16 -28.46
CA ASP A 287 -18.70 -14.60 -29.64
C ASP A 287 -20.12 -14.07 -29.37
N THR A 288 -20.70 -14.44 -28.22
CA THR A 288 -22.04 -14.00 -27.81
C THR A 288 -22.02 -12.79 -26.87
N LEU A 289 -20.85 -12.46 -26.29
CA LEU A 289 -20.70 -11.41 -25.29
C LEU A 289 -20.48 -10.04 -25.93
N THR A 290 -21.27 -9.06 -25.48
CA THR A 290 -21.24 -7.67 -25.96
C THR A 290 -20.93 -6.65 -24.86
N LEU A 291 -20.85 -7.10 -23.61
CA LEU A 291 -20.53 -6.25 -22.47
C LEU A 291 -19.09 -5.75 -22.56
N ALA A 292 -18.88 -4.48 -22.23
CA ALA A 292 -17.54 -3.92 -22.06
C ALA A 292 -16.80 -4.61 -20.90
N ASP A 293 -15.48 -4.68 -20.99
CA ASP A 293 -14.66 -5.28 -19.96
C ASP A 293 -14.86 -4.57 -18.62
N ARG A 294 -15.11 -5.36 -17.58
CA ARG A 294 -15.35 -4.85 -16.23
C ARG A 294 -14.05 -4.25 -15.67
N ALA A 295 -14.08 -2.97 -15.33
CA ALA A 295 -13.01 -2.31 -14.59
C ALA A 295 -13.00 -2.77 -13.11
N MET A 296 -11.88 -2.55 -12.41
CA MET A 296 -11.81 -2.74 -10.96
C MET A 296 -12.71 -1.73 -10.22
N SER A 297 -13.35 -2.16 -9.13
CA SER A 297 -14.41 -1.40 -8.46
C SER A 297 -14.19 -1.16 -6.97
N SER A 298 -13.34 -1.95 -6.31
CA SER A 298 -12.87 -1.63 -4.97
C SER A 298 -11.88 -0.47 -5.01
N ALA A 299 -11.86 0.34 -3.95
CA ALA A 299 -10.97 1.49 -3.88
C ALA A 299 -9.49 1.07 -3.95
N VAL A 300 -9.15 -0.04 -3.28
CA VAL A 300 -7.79 -0.58 -3.24
C VAL A 300 -7.34 -1.12 -4.60
N ALA A 301 -8.18 -1.87 -5.31
CA ALA A 301 -7.82 -2.41 -6.62
C ALA A 301 -7.67 -1.31 -7.67
N ARG A 302 -8.50 -0.26 -7.62
CA ARG A 302 -8.28 0.94 -8.45
C ARG A 302 -6.98 1.68 -8.09
N GLY A 303 -6.57 1.64 -6.82
CA GLY A 303 -5.28 2.14 -6.38
C GLY A 303 -4.13 1.38 -7.05
N ALA A 304 -4.17 0.05 -6.98
CA ALA A 304 -3.21 -0.82 -7.65
C ALA A 304 -3.20 -0.60 -9.17
N GLU A 305 -4.36 -0.56 -9.82
CA GLU A 305 -4.50 -0.33 -11.26
C GLU A 305 -3.87 1.00 -11.69
N ARG A 306 -4.08 2.09 -10.94
CA ARG A 306 -3.47 3.40 -11.25
C ARG A 306 -1.95 3.35 -11.14
N VAL A 307 -1.41 2.69 -10.12
CA VAL A 307 0.05 2.61 -9.95
C VAL A 307 0.68 1.75 -11.03
N LEU A 308 0.09 0.58 -11.26
CA LEU A 308 0.67 -0.46 -12.08
C LEU A 308 0.37 -0.32 -13.57
N GLY A 309 -0.73 0.34 -13.95
CA GLY A 309 -1.09 0.60 -15.34
C GLY A 309 -0.06 1.44 -16.10
N HIS A 310 0.76 2.23 -15.40
CA HIS A 310 1.91 2.95 -15.98
C HIS A 310 3.10 2.02 -16.28
N LEU A 311 3.19 0.89 -15.58
CA LEU A 311 4.40 0.06 -15.57
C LEU A 311 4.29 -1.14 -16.47
N PHE A 312 3.08 -1.67 -16.64
CA PHE A 312 2.86 -2.77 -17.54
C PHE A 312 1.41 -2.83 -18.01
N ARG A 313 1.24 -3.42 -19.20
CA ARG A 313 -0.06 -3.83 -19.70
C ARG A 313 0.03 -5.26 -20.20
N ASP A 314 -0.76 -6.12 -19.59
CA ASP A 314 -0.86 -7.53 -19.99
C ASP A 314 -1.92 -7.66 -21.10
N ILE A 315 -1.53 -7.29 -22.32
CA ILE A 315 -2.39 -7.39 -23.49
C ILE A 315 -2.50 -8.86 -23.86
N ASP A 316 -3.73 -9.38 -23.85
CA ASP A 316 -4.00 -10.76 -24.22
C ASP A 316 -3.19 -11.77 -23.38
N LEU A 317 -2.98 -11.53 -22.08
CA LEU A 317 -2.74 -12.44 -20.91
C LEU A 317 -1.93 -13.75 -21.01
N VAL A 318 -1.27 -14.12 -22.11
CA VAL A 318 -0.24 -15.20 -22.18
C VAL A 318 0.63 -15.18 -23.44
N GLU A 319 0.59 -14.13 -24.27
CA GLU A 319 1.48 -14.03 -25.43
C GLU A 319 2.34 -12.78 -25.44
N ARG A 320 1.90 -11.71 -24.76
CA ARG A 320 2.58 -10.43 -24.80
C ARG A 320 2.48 -9.65 -23.50
N ILE A 321 3.58 -9.01 -23.11
CA ILE A 321 3.61 -7.97 -22.08
C ILE A 321 4.17 -6.71 -22.70
N ASP A 322 3.43 -5.61 -22.59
CA ASP A 322 3.95 -4.28 -22.84
C ASP A 322 4.49 -3.73 -21.51
N MET A 323 5.81 -3.69 -21.36
CA MET A 323 6.49 -3.03 -20.24
C MET A 323 6.51 -1.53 -20.49
N LEU A 324 6.25 -0.71 -19.49
CA LEU A 324 6.21 0.75 -19.63
C LEU A 324 5.38 1.18 -20.85
N PRO A 325 4.06 0.87 -20.86
CA PRO A 325 3.20 1.17 -22.00
C PRO A 325 3.20 2.67 -22.34
N GLU A 326 3.34 3.52 -21.32
CA GLU A 326 3.47 4.96 -21.42
C GLU A 326 4.52 5.43 -20.39
N VAL A 327 5.42 6.33 -20.79
CA VAL A 327 6.47 6.87 -19.89
C VAL A 327 6.38 8.40 -19.89
N PRO A 328 6.19 9.04 -18.72
CA PRO A 328 6.27 10.49 -18.60
C PRO A 328 7.64 11.01 -19.06
N THR A 329 7.67 12.11 -19.80
CA THR A 329 8.94 12.70 -20.27
C THR A 329 9.85 13.15 -19.12
N THR A 330 9.29 13.43 -17.94
CA THR A 330 10.03 13.74 -16.72
C THR A 330 10.87 12.56 -16.20
N TRP A 331 10.56 11.33 -16.62
CA TRP A 331 11.33 10.13 -16.27
C TRP A 331 12.52 9.89 -17.20
N PHE A 332 12.62 10.62 -18.31
CA PHE A 332 13.71 10.44 -19.26
C PHE A 332 15.07 10.78 -18.62
N GLY A 333 16.08 9.96 -18.90
CA GLY A 333 17.39 10.03 -18.27
C GLY A 333 17.49 9.40 -16.88
N GLN A 334 16.37 9.02 -16.27
CA GLN A 334 16.33 8.50 -14.91
C GLN A 334 16.12 6.98 -14.91
N PRO A 335 16.70 6.26 -13.93
CA PRO A 335 16.57 4.81 -13.87
C PRO A 335 15.15 4.38 -13.50
N ILE A 336 14.75 3.20 -14.00
CA ILE A 336 13.52 2.50 -13.60
C ILE A 336 13.92 1.07 -13.25
N ASP A 337 13.40 0.53 -12.16
CA ASP A 337 13.62 -0.85 -11.73
C ASP A 337 12.29 -1.47 -11.26
N VAL A 338 11.85 -2.54 -11.93
CA VAL A 338 10.68 -3.34 -11.53
C VAL A 338 11.14 -4.78 -11.36
N ARG A 339 10.90 -5.38 -10.18
CA ARG A 339 11.37 -6.76 -9.89
C ARG A 339 10.26 -7.63 -9.34
N GLY A 340 10.26 -8.89 -9.77
CA GLY A 340 9.40 -9.94 -9.19
C GLY A 340 7.94 -9.88 -9.61
N MET A 341 7.63 -9.31 -10.77
CA MET A 341 6.25 -9.26 -11.27
C MET A 341 5.80 -10.64 -11.75
N ALA A 342 4.87 -11.28 -11.04
CA ALA A 342 4.38 -12.62 -11.36
C ALA A 342 3.28 -12.58 -12.42
N THR A 343 3.67 -12.73 -13.69
CA THR A 343 2.75 -12.66 -14.84
C THR A 343 2.30 -14.05 -15.31
N GLY A 344 1.27 -14.11 -16.17
CA GLY A 344 0.92 -15.35 -16.88
C GLY A 344 2.04 -15.85 -17.81
N LEU A 345 3.04 -15.00 -18.09
CA LEU A 345 4.22 -15.33 -18.89
C LEU A 345 5.43 -15.74 -18.02
N GLY A 346 5.25 -15.93 -16.72
CA GLY A 346 6.33 -16.15 -15.76
C GLY A 346 6.67 -14.90 -14.95
N ALA A 347 7.61 -15.04 -14.01
CA ALA A 347 8.08 -13.92 -13.20
C ALA A 347 8.98 -13.01 -14.04
N LEU A 348 8.59 -11.75 -14.20
CA LEU A 348 9.29 -10.75 -15.00
C LEU A 348 9.94 -9.70 -14.08
N SER A 349 11.22 -9.42 -14.33
CA SER A 349 11.93 -8.27 -13.78
C SER A 349 12.57 -7.51 -14.93
N PHE A 350 12.56 -6.18 -14.87
CA PHE A 350 13.24 -5.35 -15.85
C PHE A 350 13.77 -4.05 -15.23
N SER A 351 14.78 -3.50 -15.88
CA SER A 351 15.39 -2.23 -15.53
C SER A 351 15.61 -1.38 -16.77
N VAL A 352 15.49 -0.06 -16.63
CA VAL A 352 15.88 0.90 -17.66
C VAL A 352 17.04 1.73 -17.15
N ARG A 353 18.11 1.77 -17.94
CA ARG A 353 19.26 2.66 -17.76
C ARG A 353 19.40 3.55 -18.99
N TRP A 354 20.13 4.66 -18.89
CA TRP A 354 20.24 5.62 -19.98
C TRP A 354 21.69 5.79 -20.46
N HIS A 355 21.87 5.81 -21.77
CA HIS A 355 23.11 6.15 -22.44
C HIS A 355 22.87 7.39 -23.31
N ARG A 356 23.07 8.57 -22.70
CA ARG A 356 22.61 9.86 -23.25
C ARG A 356 21.09 9.82 -23.46
N GLU A 357 20.60 10.16 -24.64
CA GLU A 357 19.17 10.16 -25.01
C GLU A 357 18.57 8.76 -25.24
N ARG A 358 19.39 7.70 -25.25
CA ARG A 358 18.93 6.33 -25.58
C ARG A 358 18.78 5.46 -24.33
N PRO A 359 17.60 4.89 -24.08
CA PRO A 359 17.41 3.95 -22.98
C PRO A 359 17.95 2.56 -23.34
N ALA A 360 18.57 1.89 -22.39
CA ALA A 360 18.88 0.47 -22.41
C ALA A 360 17.94 -0.27 -21.46
N VAL A 361 17.19 -1.22 -21.99
CA VAL A 361 16.32 -2.10 -21.21
C VAL A 361 17.05 -3.41 -20.92
N LEU A 362 17.06 -3.81 -19.66
CA LEU A 362 17.53 -5.11 -19.19
C LEU A 362 16.32 -5.87 -18.67
N TRP A 363 16.19 -7.15 -19.01
CA TRP A 363 15.07 -7.96 -18.53
C TRP A 363 15.50 -9.37 -18.19
N GLN A 364 14.72 -9.99 -17.31
CA GLN A 364 14.77 -11.40 -16.98
C GLN A 364 13.36 -11.92 -16.74
N ARG A 365 13.06 -13.07 -17.33
CA ARG A 365 11.79 -13.77 -17.24
C ARG A 365 12.03 -15.23 -16.87
N ASP A 366 11.53 -15.60 -15.70
CA ASP A 366 11.63 -16.95 -15.15
C ASP A 366 10.29 -17.69 -15.28
N GLY A 367 10.30 -18.89 -15.86
CA GLY A 367 9.08 -19.67 -16.10
C GLY A 367 8.22 -19.16 -17.26
N GLY A 368 7.00 -19.71 -17.40
CA GLY A 368 6.06 -19.39 -18.49
C GLY A 368 6.49 -19.90 -19.89
N PRO A 369 5.68 -19.63 -20.93
CA PRO A 369 5.88 -20.16 -22.29
C PRO A 369 7.09 -19.54 -23.01
N ASP A 370 7.78 -20.28 -23.88
CA ASP A 370 8.97 -19.76 -24.60
C ASP A 370 8.64 -18.66 -25.61
N GLY A 371 7.43 -18.66 -26.19
CA GLY A 371 7.00 -17.68 -27.21
C GLY A 371 6.50 -16.33 -26.68
N ALA A 372 6.67 -16.06 -25.38
CA ALA A 372 6.25 -14.81 -24.76
C ALA A 372 6.97 -13.60 -25.38
N VAL A 373 6.23 -12.58 -25.81
CA VAL A 373 6.80 -11.36 -26.40
C VAL A 373 6.78 -10.21 -25.41
N LEU A 374 7.94 -9.62 -25.16
CA LEU A 374 8.10 -8.38 -24.40
C LEU A 374 8.20 -7.21 -25.36
N ARG A 375 7.55 -6.09 -25.02
CA ARG A 375 7.65 -4.81 -25.73
C ARG A 375 7.84 -3.67 -24.74
N CYS A 376 8.29 -2.53 -25.24
CA CYS A 376 8.44 -1.32 -24.42
C CYS A 376 7.93 -0.06 -25.15
N PRO A 377 6.62 0.02 -25.46
CA PRO A 377 6.14 1.00 -26.41
C PRO A 377 6.20 2.44 -25.91
N GLY A 378 6.23 2.69 -24.59
CA GLY A 378 6.44 4.02 -24.04
C GLY A 378 7.85 4.58 -24.28
N LEU A 379 8.83 3.73 -24.61
CA LEU A 379 10.21 4.14 -24.94
C LEU A 379 10.54 3.88 -26.41
N ASP A 380 10.26 2.69 -26.93
CA ASP A 380 10.47 2.31 -28.33
C ASP A 380 9.34 1.40 -28.82
N PRO A 381 8.33 1.96 -29.53
CA PRO A 381 7.22 1.20 -30.10
C PRO A 381 7.60 0.05 -31.04
N ASN A 382 8.78 0.13 -31.66
CA ASN A 382 9.26 -0.85 -32.63
C ASN A 382 10.10 -1.96 -31.99
N TRP A 383 10.50 -1.80 -30.73
CA TRP A 383 11.26 -2.82 -30.03
C TRP A 383 10.34 -3.95 -29.53
N SER A 384 10.84 -5.17 -29.66
CA SER A 384 10.26 -6.36 -29.06
C SER A 384 11.33 -7.44 -28.86
N SER A 385 11.13 -8.32 -27.89
CA SER A 385 11.99 -9.48 -27.66
C SER A 385 11.16 -10.68 -27.20
N SER A 386 11.55 -11.90 -27.60
CA SER A 386 11.03 -13.15 -27.05
C SER A 386 12.04 -13.89 -26.17
N GLU A 387 13.25 -13.34 -26.03
CA GLU A 387 14.31 -13.91 -25.20
C GLU A 387 13.92 -13.86 -23.72
N ARG A 388 14.27 -14.91 -22.97
CA ARG A 388 13.98 -14.99 -21.53
C ARG A 388 14.76 -13.96 -20.72
N SER A 389 15.95 -13.60 -21.15
CA SER A 389 16.73 -12.53 -20.56
C SER A 389 17.55 -11.82 -21.61
N GLY A 390 17.96 -10.59 -21.31
CA GLY A 390 18.83 -9.84 -22.22
C GLY A 390 18.95 -8.38 -21.88
N GLU A 391 19.68 -7.69 -22.75
CA GLU A 391 19.87 -6.25 -22.74
C GLU A 391 19.70 -5.73 -24.17
N ALA A 392 19.00 -4.60 -24.31
CA ALA A 392 18.82 -3.94 -25.59
C ALA A 392 18.90 -2.43 -25.45
N LEU A 393 19.76 -1.79 -26.25
CA LEU A 393 19.81 -0.34 -26.41
C LEU A 393 18.74 0.10 -27.41
N LEU A 394 17.68 0.71 -26.90
CA LEU A 394 16.50 1.13 -27.66
C LEU A 394 16.78 2.38 -28.53
N ALA A 395 15.87 2.69 -29.45
CA ALA A 395 15.86 4.00 -30.09
C ALA A 395 15.63 5.13 -29.06
N ALA A 396 16.09 6.35 -29.36
CA ALA A 396 15.80 7.50 -28.52
C ALA A 396 14.28 7.79 -28.57
N PRO A 397 13.57 7.86 -27.44
CA PRO A 397 12.15 8.18 -27.44
C PRO A 397 11.93 9.61 -27.91
N ALA A 398 10.79 9.87 -28.55
CA ALA A 398 10.42 11.22 -28.96
C ALA A 398 10.42 12.18 -27.74
N GLY A 399 11.07 13.34 -27.88
CA GLY A 399 11.20 14.34 -26.80
C GLY A 399 12.44 14.20 -25.91
N SER A 400 13.20 13.10 -26.02
CA SER A 400 14.47 12.93 -25.30
C SER A 400 15.61 13.84 -25.78
N GLU A 401 15.46 14.49 -26.93
CA GLU A 401 16.39 15.48 -27.49
C GLU A 401 16.67 16.63 -26.50
N THR A 402 15.70 16.95 -25.64
CA THR A 402 15.80 18.00 -24.62
C THR A 402 16.70 17.60 -23.44
N MET A 403 17.00 16.32 -23.24
CA MET A 403 17.89 15.85 -22.16
C MET A 403 19.31 16.41 -22.31
N LEU A 404 19.75 16.67 -23.54
CA LEU A 404 21.07 17.23 -23.83
C LEU A 404 21.20 18.71 -23.44
N VAL A 405 20.08 19.43 -23.29
CA VAL A 405 20.08 20.88 -23.04
C VAL A 405 20.27 21.18 -21.55
N ALA A 406 19.83 20.29 -20.65
CA ALA A 406 19.98 20.48 -19.20
C ALA A 406 21.42 20.33 -18.69
N ASP A 407 22.32 19.70 -19.47
CA ASP A 407 23.72 19.47 -19.11
C ASP A 407 24.66 20.60 -19.60
N VAL A 408 24.12 21.64 -20.28
CA VAL A 408 24.91 22.69 -20.95
C VAL A 408 24.68 24.12 -20.41
N ASP A 409 23.77 24.35 -19.47
CA ASP A 409 23.59 25.70 -18.90
C ASP A 409 24.65 26.07 -17.85
N GLU A 410 25.71 26.68 -18.38
CA GLU A 410 26.49 27.82 -17.87
C GLU A 410 27.05 27.76 -16.44
N VAL A 411 28.35 27.46 -16.36
CA VAL A 411 29.23 28.07 -15.36
C VAL A 411 29.06 29.59 -15.48
N PRO A 412 28.62 30.32 -14.43
CA PRO A 412 28.49 31.75 -14.52
C PRO A 412 29.88 32.34 -14.71
N ALA A 413 30.09 32.99 -15.86
CA ALA A 413 31.30 33.73 -16.15
C ALA A 413 31.54 34.75 -15.04
N ALA A 414 32.73 34.70 -14.45
CA ALA A 414 33.17 35.67 -13.46
C ALA A 414 33.05 37.10 -14.04
N PRO A 415 32.54 38.07 -13.28
CA PRO A 415 32.46 39.45 -13.76
C PRO A 415 33.87 40.02 -13.99
N PRO A 416 34.05 40.93 -14.97
CA PRO A 416 35.35 41.52 -15.25
C PRO A 416 35.83 42.34 -14.04
N ALA A 417 37.10 42.19 -13.71
CA ALA A 417 37.76 42.91 -12.63
C ALA A 417 37.68 44.44 -12.87
N SER A 418 37.08 45.16 -11.92
CA SER A 418 37.16 46.62 -11.84
C SER A 418 38.59 47.01 -11.49
N GLU A 419 39.20 47.86 -12.34
CA GLU A 419 40.44 48.58 -12.02
C GLU A 419 40.24 49.40 -10.74
N ALA A 420 40.91 48.99 -9.66
CA ALA A 420 41.09 49.82 -8.47
C ALA A 420 42.52 50.39 -8.50
N GLN A 421 42.61 51.72 -8.56
CA GLN A 421 43.85 52.47 -8.40
C GLN A 421 44.47 52.21 -7.01
N PRO A 422 45.80 52.12 -6.89
CA PRO A 422 46.45 51.96 -5.59
C PRO A 422 46.65 53.34 -4.93
N GLU A 423 45.82 53.68 -3.95
CA GLU A 423 46.19 54.70 -2.96
C GLU A 423 47.14 54.09 -1.93
N GLY A 424 48.42 54.47 -2.03
CA GLY A 424 49.44 54.10 -1.08
C GLY A 424 49.27 54.83 0.25
N VAL A 425 49.01 54.08 1.32
CA VAL A 425 49.16 54.56 2.70
C VAL A 425 50.58 54.27 3.17
N ARG A 426 51.35 55.34 3.38
CA ARG A 426 52.68 55.35 4.01
C ARG A 426 52.47 55.19 5.52
N LEU A 427 52.92 54.08 6.10
CA LEU A 427 52.99 53.88 7.55
C LEU A 427 54.19 54.65 8.11
N ASP A 428 53.95 55.56 9.07
CA ASP A 428 54.97 56.27 9.84
C ASP A 428 55.51 55.33 10.95
N PRO A 429 56.84 55.14 11.10
CA PRO A 429 57.40 54.22 12.09
C PRO A 429 57.22 54.61 13.58
N ASN A 430 56.54 55.72 13.90
CA ASN A 430 56.45 56.24 15.27
C ASN A 430 55.07 56.15 15.93
N ASP A 431 54.08 55.47 15.34
CA ASP A 431 52.78 55.32 16.01
C ASP A 431 52.80 54.25 17.12
N PRO A 432 52.49 54.60 18.39
CA PRO A 432 52.38 53.62 19.47
C PRO A 432 51.05 52.84 19.38
N PRO A 433 51.03 51.57 19.82
CA PRO A 433 49.84 50.72 19.69
C PRO A 433 48.71 51.17 20.64
N PRO A 434 47.48 51.38 20.16
CA PRO A 434 46.33 51.61 21.04
C PRO A 434 45.87 50.32 21.72
N SER A 435 45.50 50.47 22.99
CA SER A 435 45.26 49.41 23.96
C SER A 435 43.92 48.68 23.79
N LEU A 436 43.90 47.42 24.22
CA LEU A 436 42.75 46.51 24.21
C LEU A 436 41.62 47.00 25.13
N SER A 437 40.38 46.85 24.65
CA SER A 437 39.19 46.60 25.45
C SER A 437 38.27 45.67 24.69
#